data_AF-A0A7K0ECZ4-F1
#
_entry.id   AF-A0A7K0ECZ4-F1
#
_cell.length_a   1.000
_cell.length_b   1.000
_cell.length_c   1.000
_cell.angle_alpha   90.00
_cell.angle_beta   90.00
_cell.angle_gamma   90.00
#
_symmetry.space_group_name_H-M   'P 1'
#
loop_
_entity.id
_entity.type
_entity.pdbx_description
1 polymer ?
#
loop_
_entity_poly.entity_id
_entity_poly.type
_entity_poly.pdbx_seq_one_letter_code
_entity_poly.pdbx_strand_id
1 'polypeptide(L)'
;MDNPSVTVNHPKEYNDYERQLFNNTKSDGGLNMTYNSKKYFVYSFGLGTIFRMKELSCFDNDLKKQIVIKGSIYIPSFCDGFDKGKDYFQKSFVDNKFQSKETIVSDIHEHYHNDWMNYEGEYFPTILSNEIVKNWGYHSGILFALDGFMKLNKTLFRSFYETKVGGSDDGELKQEEQNIFCKSMPLEIPRNHFKILTTSKNNNGELFLTETQLDNFIRTAFLGADLLPQKINMAPKGEKLLIQSVFYEFYDKYCFDYFGTNQKQAAFIRLLTDNFKGWSFEKLKGNFKPKTNKRLI
;
A
#
# COMPACT_ATOMS: atom_id res chain seq x y z
N MET A 1 -39.15 -0.10 20.59
CA MET A 1 -38.47 0.49 21.76
C MET A 1 -37.43 1.41 21.19
N ASP A 2 -37.68 2.71 21.26
CA ASP A 2 -36.72 3.71 20.82
C ASP A 2 -35.53 3.65 21.78
N ASN A 3 -34.34 3.40 21.24
CA ASN A 3 -33.14 3.34 22.06
C ASN A 3 -32.65 4.78 22.32
N PRO A 4 -32.43 5.17 23.60
CA PRO A 4 -32.10 6.53 23.97
C PRO A 4 -30.78 6.99 23.33
N SER A 5 -30.70 8.28 23.03
CA SER A 5 -29.47 8.91 22.56
C SER A 5 -28.61 9.30 23.75
N VAL A 6 -27.34 8.89 23.76
CA VAL A 6 -26.43 9.15 24.88
C VAL A 6 -25.21 9.94 24.43
N THR A 7 -24.76 10.86 25.27
CA THR A 7 -23.58 11.67 25.03
C THR A 7 -22.37 11.07 25.74
N VAL A 8 -21.24 10.88 25.05
CA VAL A 8 -20.04 10.25 25.64
C VAL A 8 -19.21 11.29 26.40
N ASN A 9 -18.84 11.00 27.65
CA ASN A 9 -17.90 11.84 28.40
C ASN A 9 -16.46 11.37 28.18
N HIS A 10 -15.56 12.28 27.82
CA HIS A 10 -14.16 11.94 27.54
C HIS A 10 -13.35 11.71 28.84
N PRO A 11 -12.64 10.57 28.99
CA PRO A 11 -11.64 10.42 30.04
C PRO A 11 -10.46 11.37 29.77
N LYS A 12 -9.93 12.00 30.82
CA LYS A 12 -8.89 13.04 30.68
C LYS A 12 -7.49 12.51 30.38
N GLU A 13 -7.16 11.26 30.70
CA GLU A 13 -5.84 10.66 30.39
C GLU A 13 -5.96 9.13 30.26
N TYR A 14 -5.24 8.55 29.29
CA TYR A 14 -5.13 7.08 29.09
C TYR A 14 -3.97 6.53 29.92
N ASN A 15 -4.13 5.37 30.56
CA ASN A 15 -3.06 4.75 31.38
C ASN A 15 -2.31 3.65 30.62
N ASP A 16 -1.05 3.38 31.02
CA ASP A 16 -0.11 2.49 30.32
C ASP A 16 -0.58 1.03 30.18
N TYR A 17 -1.65 0.61 30.87
CA TYR A 17 -2.26 -0.71 30.71
C TYR A 17 -3.00 -0.84 29.35
N GLU A 18 -3.49 0.28 28.81
CA GLU A 18 -4.09 0.39 27.46
C GLU A 18 -3.02 0.47 26.35
N ARG A 19 -1.73 0.39 26.66
CA ARG A 19 -0.67 0.21 25.65
C ARG A 19 -0.26 -1.25 25.48
N GLN A 20 -0.37 -2.08 26.52
CA GLN A 20 0.20 -3.43 26.53
C GLN A 20 -0.74 -4.54 26.02
N LEU A 21 -2.04 -4.30 25.91
CA LEU A 21 -3.00 -5.24 25.29
C LEU A 21 -3.00 -5.22 23.74
N PHE A 22 -2.18 -4.36 23.11
CA PHE A 22 -2.28 -4.01 21.67
C PHE A 22 -1.07 -4.42 20.80
N ASN A 23 -0.48 -5.58 21.08
CA ASN A 23 0.56 -6.17 20.21
C ASN A 23 0.02 -7.03 19.05
N ASN A 24 -1.23 -6.86 18.62
CA ASN A 24 -1.68 -7.39 17.33
C ASN A 24 -2.18 -6.25 16.42
N THR A 25 -1.23 -5.85 15.56
CA THR A 25 -1.36 -5.08 14.32
C THR A 25 -2.07 -3.73 14.40
N LYS A 26 -1.29 -2.68 14.69
CA LYS A 26 -1.35 -1.46 13.87
C LYS A 26 -0.91 -1.84 12.46
N SER A 27 -1.85 -2.22 11.61
CA SER A 27 -1.71 -2.12 10.16
C SER A 27 -3.07 -1.62 9.66
N ASP A 28 -3.09 -0.41 9.09
CA ASP A 28 -4.22 0.20 8.35
C ASP A 28 -5.37 0.84 9.13
N GLY A 29 -5.10 1.60 10.20
CA GLY A 29 -6.04 2.63 10.67
C GLY A 29 -7.41 2.20 11.24
N GLY A 30 -7.77 0.91 11.29
CA GLY A 30 -9.09 0.43 11.74
C GLY A 30 -9.07 -0.73 12.75
N LEU A 31 -10.26 -1.27 13.07
CA LEU A 31 -10.47 -2.40 13.98
C LEU A 31 -11.08 -3.62 13.25
N ASN A 32 -10.39 -4.76 13.30
CA ASN A 32 -10.97 -6.07 12.95
C ASN A 32 -11.84 -6.60 14.09
N MET A 33 -13.09 -6.97 13.79
CA MET A 33 -14.07 -7.50 14.75
C MET A 33 -14.70 -8.79 14.22
N THR A 34 -15.06 -9.71 15.12
CA THR A 34 -15.85 -10.90 14.79
C THR A 34 -17.15 -10.89 15.58
N TYR A 35 -18.28 -11.07 14.89
CA TYR A 35 -19.61 -11.13 15.50
C TYR A 35 -20.44 -12.19 14.79
N ASN A 36 -21.07 -13.11 15.54
CA ASN A 36 -21.81 -14.26 14.98
C ASN A 36 -21.04 -15.03 13.89
N SER A 37 -19.75 -15.31 14.15
CA SER A 37 -18.83 -15.99 13.22
C SER A 37 -18.56 -15.26 11.89
N LYS A 38 -19.06 -14.04 11.70
CA LYS A 38 -18.73 -13.16 10.57
C LYS A 38 -17.65 -12.16 10.97
N LYS A 39 -16.80 -11.79 10.01
CA LYS A 39 -15.74 -10.78 10.17
C LYS A 39 -16.24 -9.42 9.68
N TYR A 40 -15.92 -8.39 10.46
CA TYR A 40 -16.26 -6.99 10.21
C TYR A 40 -15.00 -6.13 10.37
N PHE A 41 -14.92 -5.05 9.61
CA PHE A 41 -13.87 -4.05 9.75
C PHE A 41 -14.49 -2.70 10.11
N VAL A 42 -13.99 -2.09 11.18
CA VAL A 42 -14.46 -0.79 11.68
C VAL A 42 -13.41 0.24 11.28
N TYR A 43 -13.74 1.08 10.31
CA TYR A 43 -12.82 2.10 9.78
C TYR A 43 -12.70 3.33 10.72
N SER A 44 -13.67 3.55 11.62
CA SER A 44 -13.62 4.65 12.60
C SER A 44 -12.86 4.25 13.86
N PHE A 45 -11.76 4.94 14.15
CA PHE A 45 -10.99 4.75 15.38
C PHE A 45 -11.82 4.98 16.66
N GLY A 46 -12.66 6.02 16.66
CA GLY A 46 -13.52 6.36 17.79
C GLY A 46 -14.53 5.25 18.12
N LEU A 47 -15.21 4.71 17.09
CA LEU A 47 -16.11 3.57 17.27
C LEU A 47 -15.37 2.30 17.67
N GLY A 48 -14.18 2.07 17.08
CA GLY A 48 -13.34 0.95 17.48
C GLY A 48 -12.96 0.99 18.95
N THR A 49 -12.73 2.19 19.49
CA THR A 49 -12.47 2.42 20.92
C THR A 49 -13.71 2.11 21.75
N ILE A 50 -14.87 2.64 21.36
CA ILE A 50 -16.15 2.40 22.06
C ILE A 50 -16.45 0.90 22.15
N PHE A 51 -16.35 0.15 21.04
CA PHE A 51 -16.64 -1.29 21.04
C PHE A 51 -15.72 -2.10 21.96
N ARG A 52 -14.51 -1.60 22.25
CA ARG A 52 -13.53 -2.25 23.14
C ARG A 52 -13.75 -1.91 24.61
N MET A 53 -14.45 -0.81 24.92
CA MET A 53 -14.67 -0.38 26.30
C MET A 53 -15.69 -1.28 27.00
N LYS A 54 -15.27 -1.87 28.13
CA LYS A 54 -16.13 -2.67 29.00
C LYS A 54 -17.24 -1.82 29.62
N GLU A 55 -16.91 -0.57 29.96
CA GLU A 55 -17.77 0.40 30.59
C GLU A 55 -17.49 1.78 29.98
N LEU A 56 -18.54 2.47 29.57
CA LEU A 56 -18.50 3.80 28.97
C LEU A 56 -19.37 4.72 29.83
N SER A 57 -18.74 5.73 30.44
CA SER A 57 -19.47 6.77 31.16
C SER A 57 -20.12 7.72 30.15
N CYS A 58 -21.45 7.79 30.19
CA CYS A 58 -22.25 8.61 29.29
C CYS A 58 -23.19 9.50 30.08
N PHE A 59 -23.64 10.59 29.47
CA PHE A 59 -24.81 11.32 29.91
C PHE A 59 -26.01 10.90 29.06
N ASP A 60 -27.04 10.37 29.70
CA ASP A 60 -28.30 10.06 29.04
C ASP A 60 -29.14 11.33 28.99
N ASN A 61 -29.44 11.81 27.79
CA ASN A 61 -30.14 13.08 27.59
C ASN A 61 -31.61 12.98 28.02
N ASP A 62 -32.23 11.81 27.85
CA ASP A 62 -33.64 11.58 28.19
C ASP A 62 -33.82 11.47 29.70
N LEU A 63 -32.91 10.74 30.36
CA LEU A 63 -32.92 10.55 31.81
C LEU A 63 -32.22 11.69 32.57
N LYS A 64 -31.56 12.62 31.87
CA LYS A 64 -30.78 13.74 32.40
C LYS A 64 -29.80 13.34 33.51
N LYS A 65 -29.14 12.18 33.37
CA LYS A 65 -28.20 11.66 34.38
C LYS A 65 -27.02 10.95 33.75
N GLN A 66 -25.95 10.83 34.52
CA GLN A 66 -24.84 9.95 34.15
C GLN A 66 -25.25 8.48 34.24
N ILE A 67 -24.88 7.71 33.23
CA ILE A 67 -25.07 6.27 33.16
C ILE A 67 -23.77 5.60 32.71
N VAL A 68 -23.65 4.32 33.01
CA VAL A 68 -22.55 3.48 32.51
C VAL A 68 -23.16 2.45 31.57
N ILE A 69 -22.69 2.43 30.32
CA ILE A 69 -23.11 1.46 29.32
C ILE A 69 -21.93 0.62 28.86
N LYS A 70 -22.19 -0.51 28.19
CA LYS A 70 -21.16 -1.29 27.52
C LYS A 70 -21.13 -0.91 26.05
N GLY A 71 -19.97 -0.60 25.46
CA GLY A 71 -19.93 -0.26 24.04
C GLY A 71 -20.36 -1.41 23.12
N SER A 72 -20.27 -2.66 23.61
CA SER A 72 -20.70 -3.86 22.91
C SER A 72 -22.20 -3.88 22.55
N ILE A 73 -23.05 -3.09 23.22
CA ILE A 73 -24.49 -3.05 22.93
C ILE A 73 -24.79 -2.52 21.52
N TYR A 74 -23.86 -1.77 20.93
CA TYR A 74 -24.04 -1.18 19.60
C TYR A 74 -23.46 -2.04 18.47
N ILE A 75 -22.73 -3.11 18.78
CA ILE A 75 -22.14 -4.02 17.79
C ILE A 75 -23.21 -4.61 16.85
N PRO A 76 -24.40 -5.06 17.31
CA PRO A 76 -25.42 -5.59 16.41
C PRO A 76 -25.90 -4.57 15.38
N SER A 77 -26.09 -3.32 15.79
CA SER A 77 -26.53 -2.22 14.91
C SER A 77 -25.45 -1.86 13.89
N PHE A 78 -24.18 -1.84 14.31
CA PHE A 78 -23.06 -1.68 13.38
C PHE A 78 -23.05 -2.80 12.33
N CYS A 79 -23.18 -4.06 12.76
CA CYS A 79 -23.14 -5.22 11.86
C CYS A 79 -24.32 -5.23 10.88
N ASP A 80 -25.53 -4.88 11.33
CA ASP A 80 -26.72 -4.72 10.46
C ASP A 80 -26.49 -3.63 9.40
N GLY A 81 -25.94 -2.49 9.81
CA GLY A 81 -25.54 -1.43 8.88
C GLY A 81 -24.52 -1.93 7.87
N PHE A 82 -23.44 -2.54 8.35
CA PHE A 82 -22.33 -3.04 7.55
C PHE A 82 -22.77 -4.02 6.47
N ASP A 83 -23.57 -5.03 6.84
CA ASP A 83 -24.08 -6.00 5.89
C ASP A 83 -24.94 -5.29 4.81
N LYS A 84 -25.78 -4.31 5.19
CA LYS A 84 -26.58 -3.52 4.23
C LYS A 84 -25.73 -2.66 3.30
N GLY A 85 -24.68 -2.04 3.81
CA GLY A 85 -23.77 -1.22 3.01
C GLY A 85 -23.00 -2.05 2.00
N LYS A 86 -22.52 -3.21 2.43
CA LYS A 86 -21.87 -4.18 1.55
C LYS A 86 -22.81 -4.67 0.45
N ASP A 87 -24.04 -5.04 0.81
CA ASP A 87 -25.05 -5.48 -0.15
C ASP A 87 -25.46 -4.37 -1.13
N TYR A 88 -25.57 -3.13 -0.65
CA TYR A 88 -25.82 -1.97 -1.51
C TYR A 88 -24.70 -1.80 -2.53
N PHE A 89 -23.44 -1.83 -2.09
CA PHE A 89 -22.30 -1.69 -3.01
C PHE A 89 -22.32 -2.80 -4.08
N GLN A 90 -22.55 -4.04 -3.68
CA GLN A 90 -22.64 -5.18 -4.59
C GLN A 90 -23.74 -4.98 -5.65
N LYS A 91 -24.96 -4.60 -5.23
CA LYS A 91 -26.09 -4.42 -6.15
C LYS A 91 -25.93 -3.22 -7.08
N SER A 92 -25.54 -2.08 -6.50
CA SER A 92 -25.51 -0.80 -7.22
C SER A 92 -24.35 -0.72 -8.20
N PHE A 93 -23.21 -1.35 -7.87
CA PHE A 93 -21.99 -1.23 -8.66
C PHE A 93 -21.61 -2.55 -9.32
N VAL A 94 -21.55 -3.67 -8.59
CA VAL A 94 -21.00 -4.91 -9.15
C VAL A 94 -22.00 -5.64 -10.06
N ASP A 95 -23.25 -5.78 -9.62
CA ASP A 95 -24.27 -6.56 -10.33
C ASP A 95 -24.89 -5.78 -11.50
N ASN A 96 -25.00 -4.45 -11.36
CA ASN A 96 -25.33 -3.55 -12.46
C ASN A 96 -24.12 -3.40 -13.37
N LYS A 97 -23.97 -4.32 -14.34
CA LYS A 97 -22.92 -4.32 -15.37
C LYS A 97 -22.65 -2.90 -15.87
N PHE A 98 -21.50 -2.37 -15.47
CA PHE A 98 -21.07 -1.00 -15.72
C PHE A 98 -21.12 -0.62 -17.20
N GLN A 99 -21.53 0.63 -17.51
CA GLN A 99 -21.61 1.13 -18.89
C GLN A 99 -20.25 1.61 -19.44
N SER A 100 -19.28 1.94 -18.59
CA SER A 100 -17.86 2.17 -18.96
C SER A 100 -16.98 2.26 -17.71
N LYS A 101 -15.65 2.17 -17.86
CA LYS A 101 -14.66 2.29 -16.77
C LYS A 101 -14.74 3.66 -16.08
N GLU A 102 -14.90 4.71 -16.87
CA GLU A 102 -14.84 6.11 -16.44
C GLU A 102 -16.04 6.46 -15.55
N THR A 103 -17.22 5.89 -15.83
CA THR A 103 -18.42 6.07 -15.01
C THR A 103 -18.26 5.46 -13.62
N ILE A 104 -17.66 4.27 -13.50
CA ILE A 104 -17.40 3.62 -12.19
C ILE A 104 -16.52 4.50 -11.31
N VAL A 105 -15.47 5.03 -11.91
CA VAL A 105 -14.49 5.87 -11.22
C VAL A 105 -15.13 7.18 -10.78
N SER A 106 -15.89 7.84 -11.68
CA SER A 106 -16.63 9.08 -11.38
C SER A 106 -17.65 8.87 -10.26
N ASP A 107 -18.46 7.81 -10.35
CA ASP A 107 -19.49 7.52 -9.36
C ASP A 107 -18.88 7.25 -8.00
N ILE A 108 -17.75 6.53 -7.93
CA ILE A 108 -17.03 6.31 -6.68
C ILE A 108 -16.49 7.64 -6.12
N HIS A 109 -15.93 8.51 -6.96
CA HIS A 109 -15.42 9.81 -6.52
C HIS A 109 -16.53 10.74 -6.02
N GLU A 110 -17.64 10.85 -6.76
CA GLU A 110 -18.77 11.72 -6.43
C GLU A 110 -19.46 11.27 -5.13
N HIS A 111 -19.61 9.96 -4.92
CA HIS A 111 -20.36 9.44 -3.78
C HIS A 111 -19.53 9.24 -2.52
N TYR A 112 -18.20 9.09 -2.62
CA TYR A 112 -17.38 8.67 -1.46
C TYR A 112 -16.26 9.63 -1.07
N HIS A 113 -15.80 10.53 -1.97
CA HIS A 113 -14.68 11.41 -1.64
C HIS A 113 -15.09 12.71 -0.93
N ASN A 114 -16.33 13.19 -1.13
CA ASN A 114 -16.79 14.49 -0.61
C ASN A 114 -17.56 14.42 0.73
N ASP A 115 -18.36 13.36 0.95
CA ASP A 115 -19.16 13.25 2.18
C ASP A 115 -18.38 12.65 3.36
N TRP A 116 -17.28 11.94 3.10
CA TRP A 116 -16.57 11.15 4.11
C TRP A 116 -15.46 11.91 4.84
N MET A 117 -14.77 12.82 4.15
CA MET A 117 -13.74 13.67 4.77
C MET A 117 -14.33 14.64 5.80
N ASN A 118 -15.64 14.94 5.71
CA ASN A 118 -16.35 15.72 6.72
C ASN A 118 -16.70 14.92 8.00
N TYR A 119 -16.57 13.59 7.96
CA TYR A 119 -16.73 12.71 9.13
C TYR A 119 -15.40 12.40 9.84
N GLU A 120 -14.26 12.69 9.21
CA GLU A 120 -12.92 12.56 9.78
C GLU A 120 -12.47 13.81 10.58
N GLY A 121 -13.31 14.84 10.65
CA GLY A 121 -13.07 16.05 11.45
C GLY A 121 -13.29 15.85 12.95
N GLU A 122 -12.24 15.40 13.63
CA GLU A 122 -11.86 15.73 15.03
C GLU A 122 -12.66 15.23 16.24
N TYR A 123 -13.81 14.56 16.12
CA TYR A 123 -14.55 14.15 17.34
C TYR A 123 -14.94 12.68 17.35
N PHE A 124 -14.61 11.99 18.45
CA PHE A 124 -15.37 10.80 18.90
C PHE A 124 -16.87 11.08 18.70
N PRO A 125 -17.70 10.12 18.27
CA PRO A 125 -19.12 10.38 18.13
C PRO A 125 -19.66 10.92 19.46
N THR A 126 -19.93 12.22 19.49
CA THR A 126 -20.38 12.93 20.69
C THR A 126 -21.71 12.34 21.16
N ILE A 127 -22.50 11.82 20.21
CA ILE A 127 -23.78 11.16 20.42
C ILE A 127 -23.68 9.71 19.92
N LEU A 128 -24.01 8.76 20.80
CA LEU A 128 -24.20 7.36 20.45
C LEU A 128 -25.69 7.01 20.44
N SER A 129 -26.17 6.60 19.28
CA SER A 129 -27.47 5.95 19.11
C SER A 129 -27.29 4.74 18.19
N ASN A 130 -28.24 3.80 18.25
CA ASN A 130 -28.21 2.65 17.35
C ASN A 130 -28.31 3.05 15.88
N GLU A 131 -29.05 4.11 15.57
CA GLU A 131 -29.17 4.65 14.22
C GLU A 131 -27.84 5.22 13.72
N ILE A 132 -27.17 6.05 14.53
CA ILE A 132 -25.86 6.59 14.18
C ILE A 132 -24.86 5.46 13.96
N VAL A 133 -24.74 4.53 14.91
CA VAL A 133 -23.79 3.41 14.80
C VAL A 133 -24.10 2.52 13.59
N LYS A 134 -25.38 2.34 13.25
CA LYS A 134 -25.80 1.62 12.05
C LYS A 134 -25.42 2.36 10.77
N ASN A 135 -25.54 3.69 10.71
CA ASN A 135 -25.09 4.47 9.56
C ASN A 135 -23.57 4.37 9.37
N TRP A 136 -22.79 4.44 10.46
CA TRP A 136 -21.35 4.17 10.41
C TRP A 136 -21.02 2.74 9.94
N GLY A 137 -21.79 1.76 10.41
CA GLY A 137 -21.74 0.39 9.92
C GLY A 137 -21.94 0.34 8.41
N TYR A 138 -23.00 0.97 7.91
CA TYR A 138 -23.34 1.03 6.49
C TYR A 138 -22.19 1.56 5.63
N HIS A 139 -21.59 2.70 5.99
CA HIS A 139 -20.44 3.22 5.25
C HIS A 139 -19.20 2.31 5.35
N SER A 140 -18.95 1.72 6.53
CA SER A 140 -17.86 0.75 6.70
C SER A 140 -18.05 -0.50 5.82
N GLY A 141 -19.29 -0.94 5.64
CA GLY A 141 -19.63 -2.07 4.77
C GLY A 141 -19.37 -1.77 3.29
N ILE A 142 -19.70 -0.55 2.85
CA ILE A 142 -19.39 -0.07 1.50
C ILE A 142 -17.88 -0.03 1.28
N LEU A 143 -17.13 0.58 2.19
CA LEU A 143 -15.66 0.64 2.15
C LEU A 143 -15.03 -0.73 2.00
N PHE A 144 -15.47 -1.66 2.85
CA PHE A 144 -14.95 -3.01 2.83
C PHE A 144 -15.22 -3.71 1.49
N ALA A 145 -16.40 -3.50 0.90
CA ALA A 145 -16.74 -4.03 -0.40
C ALA A 145 -15.91 -3.39 -1.53
N LEU A 146 -15.73 -2.07 -1.47
CA LEU A 146 -14.91 -1.31 -2.41
C LEU A 146 -13.45 -1.76 -2.36
N ASP A 147 -12.86 -1.90 -1.17
CA ASP A 147 -11.49 -2.40 -1.00
C ASP A 147 -11.30 -3.79 -1.62
N GLY A 148 -12.28 -4.68 -1.39
CA GLY A 148 -12.29 -6.00 -2.02
C GLY A 148 -12.39 -5.92 -3.54
N PHE A 149 -13.27 -5.05 -4.05
CA PHE A 149 -13.47 -4.83 -5.48
C PHE A 149 -12.22 -4.24 -6.16
N MET A 150 -11.57 -3.26 -5.55
CA MET A 150 -10.32 -2.66 -6.04
C MET A 150 -9.18 -3.69 -6.07
N LYS A 151 -9.06 -4.52 -5.03
CA LYS A 151 -8.06 -5.60 -4.96
C LYS A 151 -8.24 -6.65 -6.06
N LEU A 152 -9.48 -6.94 -6.45
CA LEU A 152 -9.80 -7.87 -7.54
C LEU A 152 -9.63 -7.23 -8.93
N ASN A 153 -9.80 -5.91 -9.04
CA ASN A 153 -9.79 -5.17 -10.30
C ASN A 153 -8.62 -4.17 -10.39
N LYS A 154 -7.41 -4.57 -9.98
CA LYS A 154 -6.25 -3.67 -9.85
C LYS A 154 -5.93 -2.86 -11.11
N THR A 155 -6.12 -3.42 -12.30
CA THR A 155 -5.88 -2.73 -13.58
C THR A 155 -6.92 -1.64 -13.87
N LEU A 156 -8.16 -1.81 -13.40
CA LEU A 156 -9.24 -0.83 -13.52
C LEU A 156 -8.94 0.38 -12.65
N PHE A 157 -8.48 0.14 -11.42
CA PHE A 157 -8.18 1.17 -10.42
C PHE A 157 -6.73 1.67 -10.47
N ARG A 158 -5.93 1.25 -11.45
CA ARG A 158 -4.52 1.64 -11.57
C ARG A 158 -4.33 3.16 -11.54
N SER A 159 -5.22 3.91 -12.17
CA SER A 159 -5.20 5.37 -12.18
C SER A 159 -5.48 6.02 -10.82
N PHE A 160 -6.18 5.36 -9.89
CA PHE A 160 -6.38 5.86 -8.52
C PHE A 160 -5.08 5.88 -7.72
N TYR A 161 -4.18 4.93 -8.02
CA TYR A 161 -2.87 4.85 -7.39
C TYR A 161 -1.83 5.75 -8.08
N GLU A 162 -2.09 6.18 -9.31
CA GLU A 162 -1.18 7.02 -10.10
C GLU A 162 -1.46 8.53 -9.96
N THR A 163 -2.63 8.96 -9.46
CA THR A 163 -3.03 10.39 -9.37
C THR A 163 -2.58 11.16 -8.12
N LYS A 164 -1.75 10.59 -7.23
CA LYS A 164 -1.11 11.36 -6.15
C LYS A 164 0.41 11.18 -6.11
N VAL A 165 1.09 11.48 -7.21
CA VAL A 165 2.54 11.77 -7.17
C VAL A 165 2.72 13.27 -6.94
N GLY A 166 2.55 13.70 -5.70
CA GLY A 166 2.70 15.10 -5.32
C GLY A 166 2.30 15.41 -3.89
N GLY A 167 2.85 14.70 -2.90
CA GLY A 167 2.63 15.06 -1.50
C GLY A 167 2.86 13.91 -0.54
N SER A 168 4.10 13.84 -0.05
CA SER A 168 4.55 13.33 1.26
C SER A 168 3.65 12.41 2.09
N ASP A 169 4.25 11.27 2.42
CA ASP A 169 4.14 10.53 3.68
C ASP A 169 2.90 9.64 3.88
N ASP A 170 2.79 8.60 3.06
CA ASP A 170 1.84 7.51 3.29
C ASP A 170 2.57 6.24 3.76
N GLY A 171 2.23 5.85 4.99
CA GLY A 171 2.44 4.51 5.55
C GLY A 171 1.63 3.49 4.75
N GLU A 172 2.17 3.16 3.60
CA GLU A 172 1.72 2.11 2.70
C GLU A 172 1.84 0.77 3.44
N LEU A 173 0.73 0.00 3.56
CA LEU A 173 0.88 -1.45 3.49
C LEU A 173 1.35 -1.76 2.06
N LYS A 174 2.65 -1.52 1.84
CA LYS A 174 3.40 -2.25 0.84
C LYS A 174 3.10 -3.70 1.21
N GLN A 175 2.40 -4.39 0.33
CA GLN A 175 2.70 -5.80 0.18
C GLN A 175 4.20 -5.78 -0.07
N GLU A 176 5.04 -5.99 0.97
CA GLU A 176 6.48 -5.78 0.89
C GLU A 176 6.90 -6.53 -0.36
N GLU A 177 7.17 -5.77 -1.42
CA GLU A 177 7.56 -6.32 -2.70
C GLU A 177 8.93 -6.92 -2.40
N GLN A 178 8.92 -8.19 -2.01
CA GLN A 178 10.08 -8.80 -1.40
C GLN A 178 11.10 -8.91 -2.52
N ASN A 179 12.23 -8.23 -2.35
CA ASN A 179 13.31 -8.28 -3.30
C ASN A 179 13.78 -9.74 -3.45
N ILE A 180 13.43 -10.37 -4.58
CA ILE A 180 13.72 -11.78 -4.82
C ILE A 180 15.20 -12.03 -5.09
N PHE A 181 15.94 -10.98 -5.50
CA PHE A 181 17.38 -11.05 -5.70
C PHE A 181 18.11 -11.16 -4.36
N CYS A 182 17.67 -10.37 -3.36
CA CYS A 182 18.14 -10.47 -1.99
C CYS A 182 17.08 -9.92 -1.02
N LYS A 183 16.49 -10.80 -0.21
CA LYS A 183 15.36 -10.46 0.68
C LYS A 183 15.67 -9.36 1.70
N SER A 184 16.94 -9.23 2.12
CA SER A 184 17.39 -8.20 3.06
C SER A 184 17.73 -6.87 2.39
N MET A 185 17.78 -6.81 1.05
CA MET A 185 18.13 -5.62 0.29
C MET A 185 16.89 -4.79 -0.06
N PRO A 186 16.72 -3.57 0.48
CA PRO A 186 15.64 -2.68 0.09
C PRO A 186 15.65 -2.40 -1.43
N LEU A 187 14.47 -2.40 -2.07
CA LEU A 187 14.34 -2.13 -3.52
C LEU A 187 14.83 -0.73 -3.93
N GLU A 188 14.85 0.22 -3.00
CA GLU A 188 15.37 1.57 -3.27
C GLU A 188 16.87 1.55 -3.62
N ILE A 189 17.61 0.55 -3.15
CA ILE A 189 19.04 0.41 -3.44
C ILE A 189 19.28 0.15 -4.94
N PRO A 190 18.75 -0.92 -5.55
CA PRO A 190 18.89 -1.11 -6.99
C PRO A 190 18.22 0.00 -7.80
N ARG A 191 17.06 0.53 -7.39
CA ARG A 191 16.41 1.65 -8.09
C ARG A 191 17.35 2.87 -8.19
N ASN A 192 17.91 3.29 -7.06
CA ASN A 192 18.81 4.45 -7.02
C ASN A 192 20.14 4.18 -7.72
N HIS A 193 20.71 2.97 -7.58
CA HIS A 193 21.98 2.63 -8.23
C HIS A 193 21.88 2.66 -9.75
N PHE A 194 20.83 2.04 -10.32
CA PHE A 194 20.68 1.93 -11.76
C PHE A 194 20.03 3.15 -12.42
N LYS A 195 19.54 4.12 -11.63
CA LYS A 195 19.02 5.41 -12.11
C LYS A 195 20.02 6.19 -12.97
N ILE A 196 21.32 5.99 -12.76
CA ILE A 196 22.37 6.60 -13.61
C ILE A 196 22.18 6.26 -15.11
N LEU A 197 21.59 5.11 -15.43
CA LEU A 197 21.32 4.70 -16.80
C LEU A 197 20.16 5.48 -17.46
N THR A 198 19.30 6.14 -16.68
CA THR A 198 18.23 7.01 -17.19
C THR A 198 18.59 8.48 -17.18
N THR A 199 19.68 8.86 -16.52
CA THR A 199 20.16 10.25 -16.49
C THR A 199 21.37 10.49 -17.39
N SER A 200 22.26 9.50 -17.54
CA SER A 200 23.44 9.65 -18.38
C SER A 200 23.14 9.40 -19.85
N LYS A 201 23.79 10.18 -20.71
CA LYS A 201 23.69 10.09 -22.17
C LYS A 201 24.81 9.26 -22.76
N ASN A 202 24.49 8.53 -23.82
CA ASN A 202 25.44 7.88 -24.70
C ASN A 202 26.16 8.90 -25.60
N ASN A 203 27.12 8.44 -26.39
CA ASN A 203 27.92 9.26 -27.31
C ASN A 203 27.09 9.89 -28.44
N ASN A 204 25.86 9.43 -28.66
CA ASN A 204 24.91 10.00 -29.62
C ASN A 204 23.98 11.05 -28.95
N GLY A 205 24.13 11.31 -27.65
CA GLY A 205 23.30 12.27 -26.90
C GLY A 205 21.96 11.71 -26.41
N GLU A 206 21.72 10.41 -26.58
CA GLU A 206 20.49 9.73 -26.14
C GLU A 206 20.72 9.02 -24.80
N LEU A 207 19.67 8.84 -23.99
CA LEU A 207 19.77 8.12 -22.71
C LEU A 207 20.04 6.62 -22.94
N PHE A 208 20.78 5.99 -22.03
CA PHE A 208 21.03 4.54 -22.11
C PHE A 208 19.76 3.71 -21.90
N LEU A 209 18.89 4.16 -21.01
CA LEU A 209 17.56 3.60 -20.74
C LEU A 209 16.54 4.73 -20.59
N THR A 210 15.28 4.42 -20.91
CA THR A 210 14.14 5.22 -20.44
C THR A 210 13.75 4.80 -19.02
N GLU A 211 13.01 5.65 -18.31
CA GLU A 211 12.44 5.32 -16.98
C GLU A 211 11.59 4.04 -17.02
N THR A 212 10.81 3.84 -18.08
CA THR A 212 10.03 2.61 -18.28
C THR A 212 10.92 1.36 -18.46
N GLN A 213 12.04 1.48 -19.17
CA GLN A 213 12.97 0.36 -19.33
C GLN A 213 13.69 0.04 -18.02
N LEU A 214 14.03 1.05 -17.22
CA LEU A 214 14.57 0.87 -15.88
C LEU A 214 13.55 0.18 -14.96
N ASP A 215 12.31 0.63 -14.92
CA ASP A 215 11.27 0.02 -14.09
C ASP A 215 11.00 -1.44 -14.50
N ASN A 216 10.92 -1.74 -15.80
CA ASN A 216 10.80 -3.11 -16.30
C ASN A 216 11.98 -3.98 -15.84
N PHE A 217 13.21 -3.46 -15.91
CA PHE A 217 14.38 -4.17 -15.39
C PHE A 217 14.27 -4.45 -13.88
N ILE A 218 13.85 -3.46 -13.08
CA ILE A 218 13.69 -3.64 -11.63
C ILE A 218 12.64 -4.71 -11.33
N ARG A 219 11.50 -4.66 -12.03
CA ARG A 219 10.41 -5.63 -11.86
C ARG A 219 10.81 -7.05 -12.25
N THR A 220 11.55 -7.22 -13.34
CA THR A 220 12.04 -8.56 -13.73
C THR A 220 13.12 -9.06 -12.77
N ALA A 221 14.16 -8.26 -12.54
CA ALA A 221 15.36 -8.71 -11.86
C ALA A 221 15.21 -8.83 -10.33
N PHE A 222 14.39 -7.97 -9.72
CA PHE A 222 14.25 -7.87 -8.26
C PHE A 222 12.86 -8.26 -7.77
N LEU A 223 11.84 -8.34 -8.64
CA LEU A 223 10.47 -8.74 -8.27
C LEU A 223 9.99 -10.03 -8.96
N GLY A 224 10.73 -10.55 -9.94
CA GLY A 224 10.39 -11.79 -10.63
C GLY A 224 9.27 -11.66 -11.65
N ALA A 225 8.99 -10.45 -12.15
CA ALA A 225 8.04 -10.25 -13.23
C ALA A 225 8.53 -10.91 -14.54
N ASP A 226 7.65 -11.62 -15.25
CA ASP A 226 7.96 -12.23 -16.54
C ASP A 226 7.82 -11.19 -17.67
N LEU A 227 8.87 -10.39 -17.86
CA LEU A 227 8.96 -9.37 -18.92
C LEU A 227 10.13 -9.68 -19.85
N LEU A 228 9.97 -9.31 -21.12
CA LEU A 228 11.02 -9.51 -22.12
C LEU A 228 12.29 -8.72 -21.78
N PRO A 229 13.50 -9.24 -22.10
CA PRO A 229 14.74 -8.50 -21.93
C PRO A 229 14.73 -7.16 -22.69
N GLN A 230 15.20 -6.12 -22.02
CA GLN A 230 15.25 -4.75 -22.55
C GLN A 230 16.47 -4.56 -23.48
N LYS A 231 16.48 -3.49 -24.29
CA LYS A 231 17.64 -3.12 -25.11
C LYS A 231 18.22 -1.82 -24.59
N ILE A 232 19.48 -1.86 -24.18
CA ILE A 232 20.23 -0.65 -23.79
C ILE A 232 20.62 0.10 -25.05
N ASN A 233 20.39 1.41 -25.06
CA ASN A 233 20.76 2.27 -26.17
C ASN A 233 22.26 2.63 -26.11
N MET A 234 23.08 1.83 -26.81
CA MET A 234 24.53 1.97 -26.82
C MET A 234 25.05 2.37 -28.21
N ALA A 235 26.00 3.29 -28.25
CA ALA A 235 26.82 3.55 -29.41
C ALA A 235 27.75 2.35 -29.72
N PRO A 236 28.16 2.15 -30.99
CA PRO A 236 28.90 0.95 -31.41
C PRO A 236 30.26 0.71 -30.73
N LYS A 237 30.89 1.72 -30.11
CA LYS A 237 32.23 1.61 -29.52
C LYS A 237 32.28 2.22 -28.10
N GLY A 238 32.96 1.52 -27.19
CA GLY A 238 33.37 2.03 -25.87
C GLY A 238 32.33 1.91 -24.75
N GLU A 239 31.04 2.02 -25.05
CA GLU A 239 29.99 2.10 -24.01
C GLU A 239 29.65 0.78 -23.34
N LYS A 240 29.91 -0.33 -24.02
CA LYS A 240 29.72 -1.67 -23.45
C LYS A 240 30.51 -1.83 -22.13
N LEU A 241 31.70 -1.24 -22.04
CA LEU A 241 32.52 -1.28 -20.83
C LEU A 241 31.98 -0.36 -19.72
N LEU A 242 31.37 0.77 -20.09
CA LEU A 242 30.74 1.70 -19.13
C LEU A 242 29.52 1.06 -18.48
N ILE A 243 28.63 0.46 -19.27
CA ILE A 243 27.49 -0.27 -18.73
C ILE A 243 27.96 -1.40 -17.83
N GLN A 244 28.94 -2.19 -18.27
CA GLN A 244 29.49 -3.26 -17.45
C GLN A 244 30.04 -2.74 -16.12
N SER A 245 30.67 -1.56 -16.09
CA SER A 245 31.17 -0.96 -14.85
C SER A 245 30.06 -0.59 -13.86
N VAL A 246 28.88 -0.16 -14.33
CA VAL A 246 27.73 0.14 -13.43
C VAL A 246 27.27 -1.12 -12.69
N PHE A 247 27.16 -2.25 -13.39
CA PHE A 247 26.78 -3.53 -12.78
C PHE A 247 27.89 -4.08 -11.89
N TYR A 248 29.17 -3.89 -12.28
CA TYR A 248 30.28 -4.25 -11.42
C TYR A 248 30.30 -3.42 -10.13
N GLU A 249 30.03 -2.12 -10.21
CA GLU A 249 29.95 -1.24 -9.03
C GLU A 249 28.82 -1.67 -8.09
N PHE A 250 27.69 -2.13 -8.62
CA PHE A 250 26.62 -2.69 -7.80
C PHE A 250 27.09 -3.93 -7.03
N TYR A 251 27.83 -4.82 -7.69
CA TYR A 251 28.45 -5.99 -7.05
C TYR A 251 29.47 -5.58 -5.98
N ASP A 252 30.42 -4.71 -6.34
CA ASP A 252 31.52 -4.29 -5.48
C ASP A 252 31.01 -3.63 -4.19
N LYS A 253 29.94 -2.83 -4.30
CA LYS A 253 29.36 -2.08 -3.20
C LYS A 253 28.42 -2.89 -2.31
N TYR A 254 27.63 -3.81 -2.88
CA TYR A 254 26.50 -4.42 -2.16
C TYR A 254 26.60 -5.93 -1.96
N CYS A 255 27.55 -6.62 -2.60
CA CYS A 255 27.64 -8.08 -2.49
C CYS A 255 27.97 -8.52 -1.06
N PHE A 256 29.00 -7.93 -0.44
CA PHE A 256 29.39 -8.31 0.92
C PHE A 256 28.31 -7.93 1.95
N ASP A 257 27.81 -6.70 1.91
CA ASP A 257 26.85 -6.18 2.89
C ASP A 257 25.54 -6.99 2.93
N TYR A 258 25.06 -7.47 1.78
CA TYR A 258 23.76 -8.15 1.69
C TYR A 258 23.84 -9.67 1.59
N PHE A 259 24.97 -10.22 1.13
CA PHE A 259 25.14 -11.67 0.99
C PHE A 259 26.18 -12.26 1.96
N GLY A 260 26.92 -11.43 2.70
CA GLY A 260 27.99 -11.85 3.60
C GLY A 260 29.20 -12.48 2.90
N THR A 261 29.31 -12.33 1.58
CA THR A 261 30.37 -12.97 0.77
C THR A 261 30.55 -12.28 -0.58
N ASN A 262 31.76 -12.34 -1.14
CA ASN A 262 32.06 -11.90 -2.51
C ASN A 262 31.90 -13.02 -3.56
N GLN A 263 31.49 -14.23 -3.14
CA GLN A 263 31.35 -15.38 -4.04
C GLN A 263 30.05 -15.37 -4.88
N LYS A 264 29.23 -14.31 -4.77
CA LYS A 264 27.96 -14.18 -5.51
C LYS A 264 28.06 -13.42 -6.82
N GLN A 265 29.28 -13.18 -7.34
CA GLN A 265 29.50 -12.44 -8.59
C GLN A 265 28.64 -12.92 -9.77
N ALA A 266 28.41 -14.25 -9.89
CA ALA A 266 27.57 -14.81 -10.94
C ALA A 266 26.12 -14.28 -10.91
N ALA A 267 25.54 -14.06 -9.73
CA ALA A 267 24.19 -13.51 -9.59
C ALA A 267 24.12 -12.06 -10.10
N PHE A 268 25.16 -11.26 -9.83
CA PHE A 268 25.25 -9.88 -10.29
C PHE A 268 25.48 -9.77 -11.80
N ILE A 269 26.25 -10.70 -12.39
CA ILE A 269 26.40 -10.78 -13.86
C ILE A 269 25.04 -11.07 -14.51
N ARG A 270 24.23 -11.93 -13.89
CA ARG A 270 22.89 -12.29 -14.38
C ARG A 270 21.91 -11.12 -14.40
N LEU A 271 22.06 -10.14 -13.51
CA LEU A 271 21.29 -8.89 -13.58
C LEU A 271 21.43 -8.24 -14.97
N LEU A 272 22.61 -8.28 -15.57
CA LEU A 272 22.84 -7.75 -16.91
C LEU A 272 22.42 -8.73 -18.01
N THR A 273 22.81 -10.01 -17.91
CA THR A 273 22.65 -10.96 -19.03
C THR A 273 21.23 -11.44 -19.22
N ASP A 274 20.48 -11.56 -18.13
CA ASP A 274 19.16 -12.19 -18.17
C ASP A 274 18.08 -11.13 -18.44
N ASN A 275 18.39 -9.85 -18.20
CA ASN A 275 17.44 -8.74 -18.37
C ASN A 275 17.71 -7.83 -19.56
N PHE A 276 18.87 -7.94 -20.23
CA PHE A 276 19.21 -7.10 -21.38
C PHE A 276 19.71 -7.88 -22.59
N LYS A 277 19.27 -7.47 -23.79
CA LYS A 277 19.68 -8.06 -25.06
C LYS A 277 21.15 -7.74 -25.39
N GLY A 278 21.84 -8.68 -26.05
CA GLY A 278 23.21 -8.46 -26.56
C GLY A 278 24.33 -8.74 -25.54
N TRP A 279 23.98 -9.30 -24.39
CA TRP A 279 24.90 -9.69 -23.34
C TRP A 279 25.01 -11.21 -23.25
N SER A 280 26.21 -11.71 -22.93
CA SER A 280 26.49 -13.14 -22.83
C SER A 280 27.19 -13.39 -21.51
N PHE A 281 26.64 -14.29 -20.71
CA PHE A 281 27.16 -14.66 -19.41
C PHE A 281 28.59 -15.16 -19.49
N GLU A 282 28.90 -16.08 -20.41
CA GLU A 282 30.24 -16.62 -20.59
C GLU A 282 31.27 -15.53 -20.95
N LYS A 283 30.90 -14.59 -21.83
CA LYS A 283 31.78 -13.47 -22.19
C LYS A 283 32.02 -12.51 -21.03
N LEU A 284 31.00 -12.29 -20.20
CA LEU A 284 31.08 -11.37 -19.06
C LEU A 284 31.79 -11.98 -17.86
N LYS A 285 31.57 -13.26 -17.55
CA LYS A 285 32.13 -13.94 -16.36
C LYS A 285 33.65 -13.84 -16.27
N GLY A 286 34.37 -14.08 -17.37
CA GLY A 286 35.83 -13.93 -17.41
C GLY A 286 36.33 -12.48 -17.38
N ASN A 287 35.42 -11.51 -17.44
CA ASN A 287 35.70 -10.11 -17.72
C ASN A 287 35.03 -9.14 -16.74
N PHE A 288 34.30 -9.62 -15.74
CA PHE A 288 33.49 -8.82 -14.82
C PHE A 288 34.35 -8.19 -13.72
N LYS A 289 35.11 -7.17 -14.10
CA LYS A 289 36.02 -6.40 -13.25
C LYS A 289 35.95 -4.92 -13.62
N PRO A 290 36.45 -3.99 -12.79
CA PRO A 290 36.50 -2.59 -13.16
C PRO A 290 37.44 -2.45 -14.35
N LYS A 291 36.92 -1.99 -15.49
CA LYS A 291 37.65 -1.93 -16.77
C LYS A 291 37.94 -0.50 -17.25
N THR A 292 37.46 0.51 -16.53
CA THR A 292 37.62 1.91 -16.92
C THR A 292 37.54 2.81 -15.69
N ASN A 293 38.37 3.85 -15.66
CA ASN A 293 38.28 4.93 -14.67
C ASN A 293 37.20 5.95 -15.05
N LYS A 294 36.66 5.87 -16.28
CA LYS A 294 35.50 6.67 -16.69
C LYS A 294 34.26 6.11 -16.03
N ARG A 295 33.55 6.98 -15.30
CA ARG A 295 32.25 6.70 -14.70
C ARG A 295 31.17 7.40 -15.52
N LEU A 296 29.97 6.84 -15.52
CA LEU A 296 28.81 7.60 -15.93
C LEU A 296 28.61 8.71 -14.88
N ILE A 297 28.42 9.92 -15.38
CA ILE A 297 28.14 11.13 -14.58
C ILE A 297 26.70 11.52 -14.86
#